data_AF-A0A127PED9-F1
#
_entry.id   AF-A0A127PED9-F1
#
_cell.length_a   1.000
_cell.length_b   1.000
_cell.length_c   1.000
_cell.angle_alpha   90.00
_cell.angle_beta   90.00
_cell.angle_gamma   90.00
#
_symmetry.space_group_name_H-M   'P 1'
#
loop_
_entity.id
_entity.type
_entity.pdbx_description
1 polymer ?
#
loop_
_entity_poly.entity_id
_entity_poly.type
_entity_poly.pdbx_seq_one_letter_code
_entity_poly.pdbx_strand_id
1 'polypeptide(L)'
;MVKATVGKAGGYTLSKNPKDISLLNISHAINPPDVFAIHTYEKKEWCVVSNNIKEVMGEVLAGTQKAVENDLKQTTLADVVSKIRSKSR
;
A
#
# COMPACT_ATOMS: atom_id res chain seq x y z
N MET A 1 -14.32 1.88 -3.70
CA MET A 1 -13.82 0.72 -4.49
C MET A 1 -14.85 -0.40 -4.58
N VAL A 2 -15.65 -0.61 -3.53
CA VAL A 2 -16.80 -1.51 -3.53
C VAL A 2 -18.09 -0.76 -3.21
N LYS A 3 -19.22 -1.27 -3.69
CA LYS A 3 -20.57 -0.87 -3.29
C LYS A 3 -21.14 -1.96 -2.40
N ALA A 4 -21.51 -1.58 -1.18
CA ALA A 4 -22.23 -2.45 -0.26
C ALA A 4 -23.74 -2.37 -0.53
N THR A 5 -24.41 -3.52 -0.51
CA THR A 5 -25.88 -3.62 -0.57
C THR A 5 -26.35 -4.46 0.60
N VAL A 6 -27.41 -4.03 1.29
CA VAL A 6 -27.96 -4.71 2.48
C VAL A 6 -29.20 -5.54 2.12
N GLY A 7 -29.62 -6.43 3.03
CA GLY A 7 -30.81 -7.28 2.88
C GLY A 7 -30.49 -8.72 2.52
N LYS A 8 -31.53 -9.53 2.26
CA LYS A 8 -31.43 -10.99 2.03
C LYS A 8 -30.50 -11.38 0.87
N ALA A 9 -30.34 -10.50 -0.12
CA ALA A 9 -29.41 -10.65 -1.25
C ALA A 9 -28.28 -9.60 -1.21
N GLY A 10 -27.94 -9.13 0.00
CA GLY A 10 -26.88 -8.17 0.22
C GLY A 10 -25.50 -8.73 -0.07
N GLY A 11 -24.52 -7.84 -0.23
CA GLY A 11 -23.14 -8.18 -0.54
C GLY A 11 -22.33 -6.99 -1.01
N TYR A 12 -21.13 -7.28 -1.53
CA TYR A 12 -20.23 -6.30 -2.09
C TYR A 12 -20.07 -6.53 -3.59
N THR A 13 -20.13 -5.45 -4.35
CA THR A 13 -19.82 -5.44 -5.78
C THR A 13 -18.74 -4.42 -6.06
N LEU A 14 -17.92 -4.64 -7.09
CA LEU A 14 -16.93 -3.63 -7.49
C LEU A 14 -17.66 -2.38 -8.01
N SER A 15 -17.26 -1.21 -7.52
CA SER A 15 -17.81 0.07 -8.00
C SER A 15 -17.18 0.56 -9.30
N LYS A 16 -16.11 -0.11 -9.77
CA LYS A 16 -15.33 0.23 -10.95
C LYS A 16 -14.93 -1.06 -11.67
N ASN A 17 -14.57 -0.97 -12.94
CA ASN A 17 -14.00 -2.11 -13.66
C ASN A 17 -12.69 -2.54 -12.98
N PRO A 18 -12.41 -3.85 -12.79
CA PRO A 18 -11.15 -4.30 -12.20
C PRO A 18 -9.90 -3.86 -12.98
N LYS A 19 -10.01 -3.50 -14.27
CA LYS A 19 -8.93 -2.88 -15.06
C LYS A 19 -8.60 -1.45 -14.64
N ASP A 20 -9.52 -0.76 -13.97
CA ASP A 20 -9.36 0.62 -13.51
C ASP A 20 -8.99 0.70 -12.03
N ILE A 21 -8.67 -0.43 -11.41
CA ILE A 21 -8.31 -0.55 -10.00
C ILE A 21 -6.86 -1.00 -9.92
N SER A 22 -5.94 -0.09 -9.65
CA SER A 22 -4.53 -0.42 -9.41
C SER A 22 -4.33 -1.01 -8.02
N LEU A 23 -3.23 -1.76 -7.82
CA LEU A 23 -2.84 -2.22 -6.49
C LEU A 23 -2.52 -1.04 -5.56
N LEU A 24 -2.06 0.09 -6.10
CA LEU A 24 -1.90 1.33 -5.32
C LEU A 24 -3.25 1.82 -4.76
N ASN A 25 -4.34 1.75 -5.55
CA ASN A 25 -5.67 2.11 -5.03
C ASN A 25 -6.10 1.19 -3.89
N ILE A 26 -5.83 -0.11 -4.00
CA ILE A 26 -6.12 -1.08 -2.93
C ILE A 26 -5.28 -0.76 -1.69
N SER A 27 -3.98 -0.50 -1.86
CA SER A 27 -3.07 -0.12 -0.78
C SER A 27 -3.59 1.10 -0.02
N HIS A 28 -3.89 2.21 -0.71
CA HIS A 28 -4.45 3.39 -0.06
C HIS A 28 -5.80 3.13 0.63
N ALA A 29 -6.63 2.22 0.09
CA ALA A 29 -7.93 1.91 0.69
C ALA A 29 -7.83 1.13 2.01
N ILE A 30 -6.77 0.34 2.19
CA ILE A 30 -6.52 -0.40 3.44
C ILE A 30 -5.57 0.34 4.39
N ASN A 31 -4.94 1.42 3.93
CA ASN A 31 -4.03 2.28 4.68
C ASN A 31 -2.98 1.48 5.49
N PRO A 32 -2.12 0.69 4.83
CA PRO A 32 -1.08 -0.07 5.51
C PRO A 32 -0.04 0.89 6.12
N PRO A 33 0.78 0.41 7.07
CA PRO A 33 1.98 1.15 7.45
C PRO A 33 2.91 1.35 6.25
N ASP A 34 3.79 2.34 6.35
CA ASP A 34 4.85 2.55 5.37
C ASP A 34 5.67 1.28 5.15
N VAL A 35 6.23 1.13 3.95
CA VAL A 35 7.02 -0.05 3.58
C VAL A 35 8.23 -0.23 4.50
N PHE A 36 8.76 0.87 5.03
CA PHE A 36 9.85 0.86 6.00
C PHE A 36 9.45 1.60 7.26
N ALA A 37 9.50 0.89 8.39
CA ALA A 37 9.28 1.49 9.70
C ALA A 37 10.57 2.12 10.23
N ILE A 38 10.45 3.35 10.75
CA ILE A 38 11.49 3.99 11.55
C ILE A 38 11.24 3.62 13.02
N HIS A 39 12.29 3.21 13.73
CA HIS A 39 12.16 2.80 15.13
C HIS A 39 11.61 3.93 16.01
N THR A 40 10.85 3.56 17.05
CA THR A 40 10.21 4.52 17.96
C THR A 40 11.08 4.89 19.17
N TYR A 41 12.27 4.31 19.32
CA TYR A 41 13.16 4.57 20.47
C TYR A 41 13.37 6.05 20.76
N GLU A 42 13.41 6.41 22.04
CA GLU A 42 13.65 7.80 22.46
C GLU A 42 14.99 8.33 21.96
N LYS A 43 15.02 9.63 21.66
CA LYS A 43 16.25 10.32 21.32
C LYS A 43 17.18 10.36 22.53
N LYS A 44 18.47 10.18 22.29
CA LYS A 44 19.54 10.39 23.28
C LYS A 44 20.21 11.72 22.95
N GLU A 45 19.87 12.76 23.72
CA GLU A 45 20.30 14.14 23.48
C GLU A 45 21.82 14.32 23.38
N TRP A 46 22.58 13.49 24.08
CA TRP A 46 24.05 13.51 24.05
C TRP A 46 24.65 12.91 22.76
N CYS A 47 23.84 12.24 21.94
CA CYS A 47 24.29 11.52 20.74
C CYS A 47 23.77 12.20 19.48
N VAL A 48 24.67 12.84 18.74
CA VAL A 48 24.36 13.49 17.45
C VAL A 48 23.68 12.54 16.46
N VAL A 49 24.06 11.26 16.44
CA VAL A 49 23.41 10.26 15.58
C VAL A 49 21.96 10.05 16.02
N SER A 50 21.73 9.83 17.32
CA SER A 50 20.39 9.58 17.84
C SER A 50 19.42 10.74 17.61
N ASN A 51 19.91 11.98 17.62
CA ASN A 51 19.09 13.17 17.42
C ASN A 51 18.61 13.32 15.97
N ASN A 52 19.42 12.86 15.00
CA ASN A 52 19.22 13.12 13.57
C ASN A 52 18.78 11.89 12.76
N ILE A 53 19.10 10.66 13.22
CA ILE A 53 18.94 9.45 12.41
C ILE A 53 17.50 9.22 11.92
N LYS A 54 16.50 9.53 12.74
CA LYS A 54 15.08 9.34 12.36
C LYS A 54 14.67 10.21 11.17
N GLU A 55 15.09 11.46 11.17
CA GLU A 55 14.75 12.42 10.11
C GLU A 55 15.48 12.06 8.82
N VAL A 56 16.80 11.86 8.92
CA VAL A 56 17.64 11.48 7.76
C VAL A 56 17.15 10.18 7.13
N MET A 57 16.84 9.16 7.94
CA MET A 57 16.30 7.91 7.40
C MET A 57 14.90 8.09 6.80
N GLY A 58 14.07 8.98 7.35
CA GLY A 58 12.78 9.33 6.74
C GLY A 58 12.92 9.88 5.33
N GLU A 59 13.85 10.81 5.12
CA GLU A 59 14.12 11.37 3.80
C GLU A 59 14.67 10.33 2.82
N VAL A 60 15.64 9.52 3.27
CA VAL A 60 16.25 8.45 2.46
C VAL A 60 15.19 7.43 2.03
N LEU A 61 14.28 7.06 2.94
CA LEU A 61 13.26 6.04 2.69
C LEU A 61 12.05 6.56 1.91
N ALA A 62 11.81 7.88 1.87
CA ALA A 62 10.72 8.48 1.11
C ALA A 62 10.81 8.13 -0.39
N GLY A 63 12.02 8.12 -0.95
CA GLY A 63 12.25 7.70 -2.33
C GLY A 63 11.87 6.24 -2.58
N THR A 64 12.18 5.36 -1.62
CA THR A 64 11.85 3.94 -1.69
C THR A 64 10.35 3.70 -1.58
N GLN A 65 9.66 4.39 -0.67
CA GLN A 65 8.20 4.36 -0.54
C GLN A 65 7.54 4.73 -1.88
N LYS A 66 7.98 5.83 -2.49
CA LYS A 66 7.48 6.27 -3.80
C LYS A 66 7.76 5.27 -4.92
N ALA A 67 8.91 4.60 -4.90
CA ALA A 67 9.23 3.55 -5.87
C ALA A 67 8.25 2.38 -5.77
N VAL A 68 7.92 1.93 -4.55
CA VAL A 68 6.91 0.88 -4.33
C VAL A 68 5.53 1.33 -4.79
N GLU A 69 5.11 2.55 -4.44
CA GLU A 69 3.82 3.08 -4.88
C GLU A 69 3.70 3.15 -6.40
N ASN A 70 4.78 3.57 -7.08
CA ASN A 70 4.83 3.61 -8.54
C ASN A 70 4.71 2.23 -9.17
N ASP A 71 5.32 1.20 -8.58
CA ASP A 71 5.21 -0.18 -9.05
C ASP A 71 3.79 -0.73 -8.85
N LEU A 72 3.22 -0.52 -7.66
CA LEU A 72 1.83 -0.91 -7.36
C LEU A 72 0.81 -0.21 -8.26
N LYS A 73 1.12 0.99 -8.75
CA LYS A 73 0.28 1.73 -9.69
C LYS A 73 0.18 1.05 -11.07
N GLN A 74 1.22 0.30 -11.49
CA GLN A 74 1.26 -0.33 -12.82
C GLN A 74 0.47 -1.63 -12.91
N THR A 75 0.19 -2.29 -11.78
CA THR A 75 -0.54 -3.56 -11.77
C THR A 75 -2.00 -3.33 -11.39
N THR A 76 -2.94 -3.87 -12.17
CA THR A 76 -4.38 -3.78 -11.90
C THR A 76 -4.92 -5.03 -11.22
N LEU A 77 -6.10 -4.92 -10.60
CA LEU A 77 -6.82 -6.06 -10.04
C LEU A 77 -7.14 -7.10 -11.11
N ALA A 78 -7.45 -6.67 -12.34
CA ALA A 78 -7.68 -7.57 -13.47
C ALA A 78 -6.43 -8.40 -13.81
N ASP A 79 -5.23 -7.79 -13.76
CA ASP A 79 -3.96 -8.49 -14.01
C ASP A 79 -3.71 -9.58 -12.96
N VAL A 80 -3.95 -9.27 -11.69
CA VAL A 80 -3.82 -10.25 -10.60
C VAL A 80 -4.77 -11.43 -10.81
N VAL A 81 -6.05 -11.16 -11.10
CA VAL A 81 -7.04 -12.22 -11.36
C VAL A 81 -6.65 -13.07 -12.57
N SER A 82 -6.14 -12.45 -13.63
CA SER A 82 -5.65 -13.16 -14.82
C SER A 82 -4.48 -14.10 -14.48
N LYS A 83 -3.49 -13.62 -13.71
CA LYS A 83 -2.35 -14.41 -13.24
C LYS A 83 -2.78 -15.60 -12.35
N ILE A 84 -3.78 -15.42 -11.48
CA ILE A 84 -4.31 -16.51 -10.66
C ILE A 84 -4.95 -17.58 -11.56
N ARG A 85 -5.82 -17.16 -12.49
CA ARG A 85 -6.52 -18.08 -13.41
C ARG A 85 -5.58 -18.88 -14.30
N SER A 86 -4.44 -18.30 -14.69
CA SER A 86 -3.45 -19.02 -15.50
C SER A 86 -2.65 -20.08 -14.72
N LYS A 87 -2.60 -19.96 -13.38
CA LYS A 87 -1.92 -20.92 -12.49
C LYS A 87 -2.83 -22.04 -11.98
N SER A 88 -4.15 -21.85 -11.98
CA SER A 88 -5.13 -22.84 -11.53
C SER A 88 -5.58 -23.84 -12.61
N ARG A 89 -4.82 -23.97 -13.70
CA ARG A 89 -5.05 -24.97 -14.76
C ARG A 89 -4.21 -26.21 -14.55
#